data_AF-A0A966MDT8-F1
#
_entry.id   AF-A0A966MDT8-F1
#
_cell.length_a   1.000
_cell.length_b   1.000
_cell.length_c   1.000
_cell.angle_alpha   90.00
_cell.angle_beta   90.00
_cell.angle_gamma   90.00
#
_symmetry.space_group_name_H-M   'P 1'
#
loop_
_entity.id
_entity.type
_entity.pdbx_description
1 polymer ?
#
loop_
_entity_poly.entity_id
_entity_poly.type
_entity_poly.pdbx_seq_one_letter_code
_entity_poly.pdbx_strand_id
1 'polypeptide(L)'
;MRRHRSHYLFRGHSRAEYELSPSLSRNSGKQVNLEKHLLRNFIKYAKSHLGASEDQPKNFWHWIALAQHHGLPTRLLDWTYSPLISAHFACANLESMEHDGAIWMVDYHRAHDHLEASLKERLFREGAHVFTDEMLSSVIKSLENVSDPSRLEQVVF
;
A
#
# COMPACT_ATOMS: atom_id res chain seq x y z
N MET A 1 -25.98 -4.95 -18.42
CA MET A 1 -24.90 -3.98 -18.73
C MET A 1 -23.60 -4.48 -18.10
N ARG A 2 -22.72 -5.15 -18.86
CA ARG A 2 -21.44 -5.68 -18.36
C ARG A 2 -20.44 -4.53 -18.24
N ARG A 3 -20.27 -3.96 -17.04
CA ARG A 3 -19.17 -3.02 -16.77
C ARG A 3 -17.85 -3.78 -16.89
N HIS A 4 -17.17 -3.63 -18.02
CA HIS A 4 -15.78 -4.05 -18.14
C HIS A 4 -14.95 -3.10 -17.28
N ARG A 5 -14.55 -3.54 -16.08
CA ARG A 5 -13.52 -2.86 -15.32
C ARG A 5 -12.17 -3.33 -15.83
N SER A 6 -11.33 -2.38 -16.19
CA SER A 6 -9.92 -2.62 -16.48
C SER A 6 -9.28 -3.37 -15.30
N HIS A 7 -8.46 -4.37 -15.58
CA HIS A 7 -7.68 -5.09 -14.56
C HIS A 7 -6.33 -4.40 -14.26
N TYR A 8 -6.21 -3.12 -14.65
CA TYR A 8 -5.02 -2.34 -14.44
C TYR A 8 -5.18 -1.36 -13.27
N LEU A 9 -4.13 -1.26 -12.46
CA LEU A 9 -3.92 -0.18 -11.50
C LEU A 9 -2.86 0.77 -12.03
N PHE A 10 -2.94 2.02 -11.61
CA PHE A 10 -2.09 3.11 -12.10
C PHE A 10 -1.45 3.86 -10.94
N ARG A 11 -0.24 4.38 -11.15
CA ARG A 11 0.46 5.25 -10.21
C ARG A 11 1.24 6.34 -10.93
N GLY A 12 1.01 7.60 -10.54
CA GLY A 12 1.65 8.77 -11.12
C GLY A 12 2.92 9.16 -10.38
N HIS A 13 3.98 9.44 -11.12
CA HIS A 13 5.23 9.98 -10.62
C HIS A 13 5.54 11.28 -11.35
N SER A 14 5.95 12.31 -10.61
CA SER A 14 6.27 13.62 -11.18
C SER A 14 7.63 13.72 -11.85
N ARG A 15 8.45 12.69 -11.72
CA ARG A 15 9.69 12.52 -12.48
C ARG A 15 9.79 11.07 -12.96
N ALA A 16 10.10 10.88 -14.23
CA ALA A 16 10.22 9.57 -14.85
C ALA A 16 11.37 8.73 -14.28
N GLU A 17 12.38 9.40 -13.73
CA GLU A 17 13.53 8.78 -13.05
C GLU A 17 13.18 8.17 -11.69
N TYR A 18 12.01 8.49 -11.11
CA TYR A 18 11.64 7.97 -9.81
C TYR A 18 11.30 6.48 -9.88
N GLU A 19 12.07 5.69 -9.13
CA GLU A 19 11.79 4.28 -8.89
C GLU A 19 10.48 4.08 -8.10
N LEU A 20 9.84 2.93 -8.32
CA LEU A 20 8.71 2.44 -7.53
C LEU A 20 9.16 2.04 -6.12
N SER A 21 9.50 3.04 -5.31
CA SER A 21 9.99 2.87 -3.96
C SER A 21 9.01 3.43 -2.92
N PRO A 22 8.66 2.65 -1.88
CA PRO A 22 7.85 3.14 -0.78
C PRO A 22 8.46 4.36 -0.09
N SER A 23 7.63 5.17 0.55
CA SER A 23 8.08 6.36 1.30
C SER A 23 9.08 6.00 2.39
N LEU A 24 8.94 4.84 3.03
CA LEU A 24 9.91 4.31 4.00
C LEU A 24 11.31 4.12 3.39
N SER A 25 11.39 3.53 2.19
CA SER A 25 12.69 3.25 1.55
C SER A 25 13.40 4.54 1.14
N ARG A 26 12.65 5.54 0.67
CA ARG A 26 13.18 6.85 0.28
C ARG A 26 13.71 7.67 1.46
N ASN A 27 13.01 7.63 2.59
CA ASN A 27 13.32 8.51 3.72
C ASN A 27 14.28 7.89 4.74
N SER A 28 14.42 6.56 4.78
CA SER A 28 15.07 5.89 5.92
C SER A 28 15.93 4.69 5.56
N GLY A 29 16.11 4.39 4.27
CA GLY A 29 16.68 3.12 3.83
C GLY A 29 15.75 1.94 4.18
N LYS A 30 16.12 0.70 3.82
CA LYS A 30 15.32 -0.51 4.08
C LYS A 30 15.27 -0.91 5.58
N GLN A 31 15.08 0.05 6.49
CA GLN A 31 15.07 -0.15 7.93
C GLN A 31 13.69 -0.57 8.42
N VAL A 32 13.36 -1.86 8.28
CA VAL A 32 12.10 -2.46 8.77
C VAL A 32 11.84 -2.16 10.26
N ASN A 33 12.90 -2.11 11.07
CA ASN A 33 12.79 -1.78 12.50
C ASN A 33 12.27 -0.36 12.75
N LEU A 34 12.63 0.59 11.89
CA LEU A 34 12.17 1.97 12.03
C LEU A 34 10.66 2.07 11.82
N GLU A 35 10.12 1.42 10.79
CA GLU A 35 8.68 1.39 10.53
C GLU A 35 7.91 0.81 11.74
N LYS A 36 8.42 -0.26 12.35
CA LYS A 36 7.83 -0.86 13.55
C LYS A 36 7.74 0.16 14.70
N HIS A 37 8.83 0.90 14.94
CA HIS A 37 8.87 1.92 16.01
C HIS A 37 7.95 3.10 15.70
N LEU A 38 7.97 3.60 14.47
CA LEU A 38 7.13 4.69 14.00
C LEU A 38 5.64 4.33 14.12
N LEU A 39 5.25 3.15 13.63
CA LEU A 39 3.87 2.67 13.69
C LEU A 39 3.41 2.47 15.14
N ARG A 40 4.27 1.90 16.01
CA ARG A 40 3.94 1.74 17.44
C ARG A 40 3.67 3.08 18.11
N ASN A 41 4.49 4.09 17.83
CA ASN A 41 4.29 5.43 18.36
C ASN A 41 3.01 6.05 17.81
N PHE A 42 2.78 5.95 16.50
CA PHE A 42 1.55 6.42 15.86
C PHE A 42 0.30 5.83 16.51
N ILE A 43 0.24 4.50 16.68
CA ILE A 43 -0.90 3.82 17.32
C ILE A 43 -1.13 4.33 18.74
N LYS A 44 -0.06 4.52 19.52
CA LYS A 44 -0.16 5.04 20.89
C LYS A 44 -0.83 6.41 20.94
N TYR A 45 -0.41 7.34 20.08
CA TYR A 45 -0.98 8.70 20.04
C TYR A 45 -2.34 8.76 19.35
N ALA A 46 -2.57 7.94 18.33
CA ALA A 46 -3.85 7.87 17.63
C ALA A 46 -4.94 7.37 18.58
N LYS A 47 -4.66 6.34 19.40
CA LYS A 47 -5.60 5.86 20.43
C LYS A 47 -5.93 6.94 21.47
N SER A 48 -4.96 7.76 21.85
CA SER A 48 -5.20 8.83 22.82
C SER A 48 -6.01 10.01 22.25
N HIS A 49 -5.91 10.29 20.94
CA HIS A 49 -6.59 11.42 20.30
C HIS A 49 -7.93 11.08 19.68
N LEU A 50 -8.08 9.88 19.10
CA LEU A 50 -9.30 9.48 18.38
C LEU A 50 -10.42 9.01 19.30
N GLY A 51 -10.21 9.03 20.63
CA GLY A 51 -11.17 8.52 21.61
C GLY A 51 -11.62 7.09 21.26
N ALA A 52 -10.73 6.32 20.63
CA ALA A 52 -11.10 5.04 20.05
C ALA A 52 -11.58 4.14 21.19
N SER A 53 -12.89 3.90 21.23
CA SER A 53 -13.49 2.88 22.09
C SER A 53 -12.68 1.60 21.91
N GLU A 54 -12.29 0.98 23.02
CA GLU A 54 -11.53 -0.29 23.04
C GLU A 54 -12.23 -1.42 22.25
N ASP A 55 -13.50 -1.23 21.89
CA ASP A 55 -14.41 -2.21 21.30
C ASP A 55 -14.13 -2.64 19.85
N GLN A 56 -13.18 -2.01 19.13
CA GLN A 56 -12.75 -2.54 17.83
C GLN A 56 -11.25 -2.80 17.80
N PRO A 57 -10.81 -4.08 17.83
CA PRO A 57 -9.43 -4.43 17.58
C PRO A 57 -9.11 -4.11 16.11
N LYS A 58 -8.63 -2.88 15.87
CA LYS A 58 -8.08 -2.48 14.58
C LYS A 58 -6.85 -3.33 14.30
N ASN A 59 -6.91 -4.13 13.23
CA ASN A 59 -5.83 -5.01 12.82
C ASN A 59 -4.61 -4.19 12.34
N PHE A 60 -3.47 -4.86 12.17
CA PHE A 60 -2.22 -4.21 11.74
C PHE A 60 -2.38 -3.44 10.40
N TRP A 61 -3.08 -4.03 9.42
CA TRP A 61 -3.28 -3.45 8.09
C TRP A 61 -4.12 -2.18 8.13
N HIS A 62 -5.13 -2.13 8.98
CA HIS A 62 -5.89 -0.92 9.24
C HIS A 62 -5.00 0.19 9.81
N TRP A 63 -4.13 -0.13 10.77
CA TRP A 63 -3.25 0.86 11.39
C TRP A 63 -2.17 1.39 10.45
N ILE A 64 -1.56 0.52 9.64
CA ILE A 64 -0.52 0.97 8.70
C ILE A 64 -1.10 1.83 7.56
N ALA A 65 -2.30 1.50 7.07
CA ALA A 65 -3.02 2.32 6.10
C ALA A 65 -3.39 3.68 6.68
N LEU A 66 -3.92 3.71 7.92
CA LEU A 66 -4.23 4.95 8.62
C LEU A 66 -2.97 5.80 8.85
N ALA A 67 -1.87 5.17 9.25
CA ALA A 67 -0.61 5.87 9.47
C ALA A 67 -0.08 6.51 8.17
N GLN A 68 -0.13 5.79 7.04
CA GLN A 68 0.25 6.33 5.73
C GLN A 68 -0.65 7.51 5.33
N HIS A 69 -1.96 7.42 5.59
CA HIS A 69 -2.90 8.52 5.33
C HIS A 69 -2.54 9.79 6.11
N HIS A 70 -1.99 9.64 7.31
CA HIS A 70 -1.48 10.74 8.13
C HIS A 70 -0.01 11.11 7.85
N GLY A 71 0.57 10.61 6.74
CA GLY A 71 1.90 10.98 6.27
C GLY A 71 3.05 10.23 6.92
N LEU A 72 2.79 9.18 7.71
CA LEU A 72 3.85 8.33 8.22
C LEU A 72 4.50 7.57 7.05
N PRO A 73 5.85 7.54 6.95
CA PRO A 73 6.49 6.73 5.93
C PRO A 73 6.27 5.24 6.21
N THR A 74 5.69 4.53 5.24
CA THR A 74 5.40 3.09 5.33
C THR A 74 5.95 2.36 4.11
N ARG A 75 5.91 1.02 4.17
CA ARG A 75 6.24 0.14 3.05
C ARG A 75 5.17 0.09 1.95
N LEU A 76 4.01 0.69 2.19
CA LEU A 76 2.88 0.62 1.26
C LEU A 76 3.13 1.54 0.06
N LEU A 77 2.60 1.13 -1.08
CA LEU A 77 2.48 1.96 -2.28
C LEU A 77 1.02 2.32 -2.48
N ASP A 78 0.78 3.47 -3.10
CA ASP A 78 -0.57 3.92 -3.45
C ASP A 78 -0.80 3.67 -4.93
N TRP A 79 -1.88 2.97 -5.26
CA TRP A 79 -2.34 2.82 -6.63
C TRP A 79 -3.79 3.24 -6.77
N THR A 80 -4.16 3.60 -7.98
CA THR A 80 -5.51 4.01 -8.33
C THR A 80 -6.03 3.25 -9.54
N TYR A 81 -7.32 2.95 -9.56
CA TYR A 81 -7.99 2.42 -10.75
C TYR A 81 -8.17 3.46 -11.86
N SER A 82 -7.95 4.75 -11.56
CA SER A 82 -8.18 5.84 -12.49
C SER A 82 -6.86 6.33 -13.12
N PRO A 83 -6.67 6.15 -14.44
CA PRO A 83 -5.50 6.71 -15.12
C PRO A 83 -5.47 8.24 -15.05
N LEU A 84 -6.63 8.91 -14.93
CA LEU A 84 -6.71 10.36 -14.79
C LEU A 84 -6.23 10.85 -13.42
N ILE A 85 -6.55 10.11 -12.35
CA ILE A 85 -6.01 10.42 -11.01
C ILE A 85 -4.49 10.22 -11.01
N SER A 86 -4.00 9.16 -11.66
CA SER A 86 -2.56 8.94 -11.84
C SER A 86 -1.90 10.09 -12.62
N ALA A 87 -2.51 10.55 -13.72
CA ALA A 87 -2.00 11.67 -14.50
C ALA A 87 -1.98 12.98 -13.68
N HIS A 88 -3.00 13.23 -12.86
CA HIS A 88 -3.01 14.37 -11.95
C HIS A 88 -1.78 14.35 -11.02
N PHE A 89 -1.49 13.21 -10.38
CA PHE A 89 -0.31 13.09 -9.51
C PHE A 89 1.02 13.21 -10.25
N ALA A 90 1.10 12.75 -11.50
CA ALA A 90 2.28 12.96 -12.33
C ALA A 90 2.53 14.45 -12.62
N CYS A 91 1.49 15.28 -12.68
CA CYS A 91 1.61 16.70 -12.99
C CYS A 91 1.48 17.63 -11.76
N ALA A 92 1.15 17.11 -10.57
CA ALA A 92 0.80 17.94 -9.40
C ALA A 92 2.01 18.63 -8.75
N ASN A 93 3.24 18.14 -8.98
CA ASN A 93 4.44 18.74 -8.38
C ASN A 93 4.95 19.93 -9.21
N LEU A 94 4.68 21.14 -8.74
CA LEU A 94 5.13 22.38 -9.39
C LEU A 94 6.67 22.48 -9.49
N GLU A 95 7.40 21.87 -8.56
CA GLU A 95 8.88 21.87 -8.56
C GLU A 95 9.47 20.90 -9.61
N SER A 96 8.63 20.11 -10.28
CA SER A 96 9.05 19.12 -11.28
C SER A 96 8.43 19.36 -12.65
N MET A 97 7.84 20.54 -12.91
CA MET A 97 7.20 20.85 -14.19
C MET A 97 8.14 20.83 -15.39
N GLU A 98 9.43 21.07 -15.18
CA GLU A 98 10.47 21.02 -16.21
C GLU A 98 10.99 19.58 -16.48
N HIS A 99 10.44 18.58 -15.80
CA HIS A 99 10.85 17.18 -15.93
C HIS A 99 9.69 16.34 -16.48
N ASP A 100 10.01 15.30 -17.23
CA ASP A 100 9.01 14.35 -17.69
C ASP A 100 8.42 13.57 -16.50
N GLY A 101 7.09 13.55 -16.39
CA GLY A 101 6.38 12.66 -15.48
C GLY A 101 6.25 11.24 -16.04
N ALA A 102 5.93 10.29 -15.18
CA ALA A 102 5.65 8.91 -15.58
C ALA A 102 4.34 8.39 -14.96
N ILE A 103 3.65 7.52 -15.70
CA ILE A 103 2.52 6.75 -15.20
C ILE A 103 2.90 5.27 -15.26
N TRP A 104 2.98 4.66 -14.09
CA TRP A 104 3.14 3.22 -13.95
C TRP A 104 1.79 2.54 -14.10
N MET A 105 1.80 1.36 -14.70
CA MET A 105 0.63 0.51 -14.88
C MET A 105 0.97 -0.90 -14.44
N VAL A 106 0.09 -1.52 -13.63
CA VAL A 106 0.23 -2.91 -13.21
C VAL A 106 -1.07 -3.67 -13.48
N ASP A 107 -0.94 -4.84 -14.10
CA ASP A 107 -2.04 -5.81 -14.24
C ASP A 107 -2.16 -6.57 -12.91
N TYR A 108 -3.22 -6.29 -12.13
CA TYR A 108 -3.36 -6.95 -10.83
C TYR A 108 -3.72 -8.44 -10.96
N HIS A 109 -4.30 -8.89 -12.08
CA HIS A 109 -4.51 -10.33 -12.30
C HIS A 109 -3.18 -11.04 -12.48
N ARG A 110 -2.26 -10.49 -13.27
CA ARG A 110 -0.90 -11.04 -13.40
C ARG A 110 -0.10 -10.90 -12.11
N ALA A 111 -0.25 -9.78 -11.39
CA ALA A 111 0.38 -9.62 -10.08
C ALA A 111 -0.07 -10.72 -9.11
N HIS A 112 -1.34 -11.13 -9.16
CA HIS A 112 -1.83 -12.22 -8.34
C HIS A 112 -1.13 -13.55 -8.61
N ASP A 113 -0.56 -13.79 -9.79
CA ASP A 113 0.19 -15.02 -10.08
C ASP A 113 1.45 -15.16 -9.22
N HIS A 114 1.96 -14.05 -8.69
CA HIS A 114 3.12 -14.01 -7.80
C HIS A 114 2.75 -14.11 -6.31
N LEU A 115 1.46 -14.13 -5.97
CA LEU A 115 1.01 -14.29 -4.59
C LEU A 115 1.23 -15.72 -4.09
N GLU A 116 1.45 -15.82 -2.77
CA GLU A 116 1.44 -17.11 -2.06
C GLU A 116 0.07 -17.80 -2.16
N ALA A 117 0.08 -19.14 -2.09
CA ALA A 117 -1.13 -19.95 -2.24
C ALA A 117 -2.25 -19.55 -1.26
N SER A 118 -1.91 -19.22 -0.01
CA SER A 118 -2.85 -18.79 1.03
C SER A 118 -3.57 -17.48 0.67
N LEU A 119 -2.87 -16.54 0.04
CA LEU A 119 -3.41 -15.25 -0.39
C LEU A 119 -4.29 -15.41 -1.65
N LYS A 120 -3.84 -16.23 -2.61
CA LYS A 120 -4.64 -16.57 -3.80
C LYS A 120 -5.95 -17.25 -3.42
N GLU A 121 -5.87 -18.23 -2.53
CA GLU A 121 -7.04 -18.96 -2.04
C GLU A 121 -8.01 -18.00 -1.34
N ARG A 122 -7.50 -17.03 -0.56
CA ARG A 122 -8.35 -16.06 0.10
C ARG A 122 -9.08 -15.15 -0.90
N LEU A 123 -8.41 -14.63 -1.93
CA LEU A 123 -9.07 -13.86 -3.00
C LEU A 123 -10.17 -14.69 -3.69
N PHE A 124 -9.86 -15.94 -4.01
CA PHE A 124 -10.78 -16.85 -4.68
C PHE A 124 -12.03 -17.12 -3.84
N ARG A 125 -11.88 -17.45 -2.55
CA ARG A 125 -13.01 -17.73 -1.65
C ARG A 125 -13.95 -16.54 -1.47
N GLU A 126 -13.41 -15.33 -1.44
CA GLU A 126 -14.19 -14.08 -1.26
C GLU A 126 -14.73 -13.53 -2.59
N GLY A 127 -14.33 -14.09 -3.74
CA GLY A 127 -14.65 -13.54 -5.05
C GLY A 127 -14.11 -12.11 -5.26
N ALA A 128 -13.00 -11.78 -4.58
CA ALA A 128 -12.45 -10.43 -4.53
C ALA A 128 -11.25 -10.27 -5.49
N HIS A 129 -11.10 -9.05 -6.03
CA HIS A 129 -9.97 -8.67 -6.89
C HIS A 129 -8.88 -7.90 -6.15
N VAL A 130 -9.16 -7.42 -4.95
CA VAL A 130 -8.20 -6.72 -4.07
C VAL A 130 -8.48 -7.14 -2.65
N PHE A 131 -7.47 -7.06 -1.80
CA PHE A 131 -7.61 -7.41 -0.40
C PHE A 131 -8.18 -6.26 0.42
N THR A 132 -9.09 -6.58 1.34
CA THR A 132 -9.41 -5.71 2.48
C THR A 132 -8.46 -5.97 3.64
N ASP A 133 -8.42 -5.07 4.62
CA ASP A 133 -7.61 -5.26 5.82
C ASP A 133 -8.07 -6.48 6.65
N GLU A 134 -9.36 -6.82 6.64
CA GLU A 134 -9.86 -8.04 7.27
C GLU A 134 -9.35 -9.29 6.57
N MET A 135 -9.36 -9.31 5.24
CA MET A 135 -8.83 -10.43 4.45
C MET A 135 -7.36 -10.67 4.77
N LEU A 136 -6.56 -9.60 4.76
CA LEU A 136 -5.13 -9.69 5.05
C LEU A 136 -4.87 -10.08 6.49
N SER A 137 -5.57 -9.51 7.46
CA SER A 137 -5.32 -9.77 8.88
C SER A 137 -5.51 -11.23 9.28
N SER A 138 -6.38 -11.94 8.56
CA SER A 138 -6.60 -13.37 8.78
C SER A 138 -5.48 -14.27 8.25
N VAL A 139 -4.74 -13.84 7.22
CA VAL A 139 -3.65 -14.59 6.58
C VAL A 139 -2.30 -14.14 7.15
N ILE A 140 -2.11 -12.83 7.26
CA ILE A 140 -0.90 -12.17 7.75
C ILE A 140 -1.25 -11.40 9.04
N LYS A 141 -0.90 -12.03 10.16
CA LYS A 141 -1.27 -11.55 11.51
C LYS A 141 -0.35 -10.46 12.08
N SER A 142 0.89 -10.31 11.60
CA SER A 142 1.84 -9.33 12.15
C SER A 142 2.90 -8.89 11.15
N LEU A 143 3.53 -7.74 11.44
CA LEU A 143 4.67 -7.20 10.68
C LEU A 143 5.82 -8.22 10.56
N GLU A 144 6.04 -9.03 11.60
CA GLU A 144 7.12 -10.05 11.64
C GLU A 144 6.93 -11.10 10.53
N ASN A 145 5.70 -11.40 10.14
CA ASN A 145 5.40 -12.32 9.04
C ASN A 145 5.63 -11.72 7.64
N VAL A 146 5.74 -10.38 7.55
CA VAL A 146 6.04 -9.60 6.32
C VAL A 146 7.48 -9.05 6.35
N SER A 147 8.25 -9.35 7.39
CA SER A 147 9.61 -8.85 7.58
C SER A 147 10.66 -9.68 6.86
N ASP A 148 10.29 -10.83 6.31
CA ASP A 148 11.18 -11.62 5.47
C ASP A 148 11.58 -10.77 4.26
N PRO A 149 12.88 -10.46 4.06
CA PRO A 149 13.35 -9.72 2.91
C PRO A 149 12.93 -10.33 1.58
N SER A 150 12.68 -11.66 1.52
CA SER A 150 12.16 -12.35 0.34
C SER A 150 10.68 -12.05 0.05
N ARG A 151 9.93 -11.58 1.06
CA ARG A 151 8.51 -11.20 0.97
C ARG A 151 8.27 -9.70 0.87
N LEU A 152 9.32 -8.87 1.04
CA LEU A 152 9.24 -7.42 0.89
C LEU A 152 8.81 -6.99 -0.53
N GLU A 153 9.00 -7.86 -1.52
CA GLU A 153 8.61 -7.62 -2.92
C GLU A 153 7.17 -8.04 -3.23
N GLN A 154 6.49 -8.76 -2.31
CA GLN A 154 5.24 -9.46 -2.61
C GLN A 154 3.99 -8.76 -2.09
N VAL A 155 4.12 -7.68 -1.33
CA VAL A 155 2.96 -6.93 -0.83
C VAL A 155 2.96 -5.53 -1.43
N VAL A 156 2.59 -5.50 -2.70
CA VAL A 156 2.21 -4.29 -3.42
C VAL A 156 0.69 -4.17 -3.29
N PHE A 157 0.23 -3.25 -2.44
CA PHE A 157 -1.07 -2.61 -2.65
C PHE A 157 -0.89 -1.57 -3.74
#